data_AF-A0A9P6JR71-F1
#
_entry.id   AF-A0A9P6JR71-F1
#
_cell.length_a   1.000
_cell.length_b   1.000
_cell.length_c   1.000
_cell.angle_alpha   90.00
_cell.angle_beta   90.00
_cell.angle_gamma   90.00
#
_symmetry.space_group_name_H-M   'P 1'
#
loop_
_entity.id
_entity.type
_entity.pdbx_description
1 polymer ?
#
loop_
_entity_poly.entity_id
_entity_poly.type
_entity_poly.pdbx_seq_one_letter_code
_entity_poly.pdbx_strand_id
1 'polypeptide(L)'
;MALAGLCISRSGLDITLISSKDGQVQSMEHHDIQNLDPVDPITDSLVRPVGSLSQKYPREITVLAVSPQMSAQNKYRILPKIDFTTDDRFTVNYIDAYIGGSQIAKGVSLLFIEATPTIFNAQIVTTTIQGSKRAAFPLYAEARSSTVPLAEFVGQAFSWSQPRKCNISQCVLLDLHPENLNLSAIKQVLNPDCTVVTITGADLAQHAARYAFIDLQELRQEEDDDGLGIYVAGAPIWFSVNKGPARQLIWHKEVLPETRAVPFTLTDTSKTDVTVEFALGDHQGYPHEKFIFAKITLDRVSKGNSEDEQLQAFAFVSMGWGNCVEVFQGAERHTAKIKATLQLPQLLSIGRAYNAFKATES
;
A
#
# COMPACT_ATOMS: atom_id res chain seq x y z
N MET A 1 5.34 4.96 -18.63
CA MET A 1 4.81 3.59 -18.83
C MET A 1 4.89 2.92 -17.49
N ALA A 2 3.85 2.29 -16.94
CA ALA A 2 3.86 1.88 -15.54
C ALA A 2 4.16 0.38 -15.32
N LEU A 3 4.85 -0.05 -14.24
CA LEU A 3 5.05 -1.48 -13.95
C LEU A 3 3.77 -2.05 -13.32
N ALA A 4 3.01 -2.81 -14.11
CA ALA A 4 1.80 -3.48 -13.64
C ALA A 4 2.08 -4.76 -12.86
N GLY A 5 3.17 -5.44 -13.20
CA GLY A 5 3.47 -6.73 -12.65
C GLY A 5 4.85 -7.23 -13.08
N LEU A 6 5.45 -8.02 -12.21
CA LEU A 6 6.68 -8.75 -12.51
C LEU A 6 6.42 -10.25 -12.44
N CYS A 7 6.72 -11.02 -13.49
CA CYS A 7 6.68 -12.48 -13.43
C CYS A 7 8.09 -13.05 -13.37
N ILE A 8 8.35 -13.93 -12.39
CA ILE A 8 9.64 -14.60 -12.17
C ILE A 8 9.48 -16.11 -12.31
N SER A 9 10.30 -16.74 -13.17
CA SER A 9 10.35 -18.20 -13.29
C SER A 9 11.05 -18.87 -12.09
N ARG A 10 10.75 -20.14 -11.82
CA ARG A 10 11.27 -20.91 -10.67
C ARG A 10 12.77 -21.20 -10.74
N SER A 11 13.37 -21.03 -11.91
CA SER A 11 14.81 -21.08 -12.14
C SER A 11 15.51 -19.73 -11.96
N GLY A 12 14.75 -18.64 -11.86
CA GLY A 12 15.27 -17.28 -11.74
C GLY A 12 15.88 -16.72 -13.02
N LEU A 13 15.68 -17.41 -14.14
CA LEU A 13 16.30 -17.09 -15.42
C LEU A 13 15.42 -16.16 -16.27
N ASP A 14 14.10 -16.24 -16.14
CA ASP A 14 13.16 -15.43 -16.92
C ASP A 14 12.47 -14.41 -16.00
N ILE A 15 12.87 -13.15 -16.11
CA ILE A 15 12.21 -11.99 -15.49
C ILE A 15 11.47 -11.23 -16.59
N THR A 16 10.14 -11.16 -16.46
CA THR A 16 9.29 -10.43 -17.41
C THR A 16 8.64 -9.24 -16.73
N LEU A 17 8.88 -8.04 -17.29
CA LEU A 17 8.21 -6.80 -16.90
C LEU A 17 6.90 -6.66 -17.70
N ILE A 18 5.82 -6.30 -17.03
CA ILE A 18 4.52 -6.07 -17.69
C ILE A 18 4.17 -4.58 -17.59
N SER A 19 3.97 -3.96 -18.76
CA SER A 19 3.48 -2.59 -18.87
C SER A 19 2.02 -2.49 -18.41
N SER A 20 1.70 -1.53 -17.56
CA SER A 20 0.34 -1.21 -17.13
C SER A 20 -0.49 -0.50 -18.19
N LYS A 21 0.17 0.09 -19.19
CA LYS A 21 -0.47 0.88 -20.26
C LYS A 21 -1.13 -0.02 -21.29
N ASP A 22 -0.47 -1.11 -21.66
CA ASP A 22 -0.84 -1.96 -22.79
C ASP A 22 -0.62 -3.47 -22.54
N GLY A 23 -0.11 -3.86 -21.38
CA GLY A 23 0.12 -5.26 -21.03
C GLY A 23 1.29 -5.91 -21.79
N GLN A 24 2.12 -5.13 -22.49
CA GLN A 24 3.24 -5.71 -23.22
C GLN A 24 4.33 -6.24 -22.28
N VAL A 25 4.84 -7.42 -22.64
CA VAL A 25 5.97 -8.09 -22.01
C VAL A 25 7.25 -7.48 -22.55
N GLN A 26 8.06 -6.88 -21.67
CA GLN A 26 9.40 -6.43 -22.01
C GLN A 26 10.42 -7.40 -21.42
N SER A 27 11.33 -7.90 -22.26
CA SER A 27 12.51 -8.62 -21.79
C SER A 27 13.52 -7.59 -21.24
N MET A 28 14.29 -7.98 -20.22
CA MET A 28 15.32 -7.11 -19.63
C MET A 28 16.46 -6.74 -20.60
N GLU A 29 16.48 -7.27 -21.83
CA GLU A 29 17.54 -6.98 -22.80
C GLU A 29 17.43 -5.59 -23.44
N HIS A 30 16.38 -4.81 -23.16
CA HIS A 30 16.21 -3.47 -23.72
C HIS A 30 16.27 -2.38 -22.65
N HIS A 31 17.18 -1.42 -22.85
CA HIS A 31 17.54 -0.34 -21.93
C HIS A 31 16.50 0.78 -21.76
N ASP A 32 15.30 0.67 -22.36
CA ASP A 32 14.24 1.71 -22.29
C ASP A 32 13.34 1.62 -21.05
N ILE A 33 13.82 0.94 -19.99
CA ILE A 33 13.09 0.69 -18.74
C ILE A 33 13.03 1.93 -17.82
N GLN A 34 13.60 3.07 -18.22
CA GLN A 34 13.76 4.27 -17.38
C GLN A 34 12.49 5.13 -17.20
N ASN A 35 11.39 4.79 -17.88
CA ASN A 35 10.15 5.57 -17.83
C ASN A 35 8.97 4.76 -17.27
N LEU A 36 9.25 3.96 -16.24
CA LEU A 36 8.39 3.26 -15.27
C LEU A 36 7.50 4.17 -14.38
N ASP A 37 6.17 4.23 -14.46
CA ASP A 37 5.32 4.77 -13.38
C ASP A 37 4.75 3.59 -12.53
N PRO A 38 4.21 3.80 -11.33
CA PRO A 38 3.25 2.87 -10.74
C PRO A 38 1.85 3.41 -10.97
N VAL A 39 0.97 2.60 -11.59
CA VAL A 39 -0.46 2.90 -11.73
C VAL A 39 -1.21 1.63 -11.37
N ASP A 40 -2.41 1.74 -10.76
CA ASP A 40 -3.33 0.61 -10.57
C ASP A 40 -3.49 -0.10 -11.93
N PRO A 41 -2.95 -1.32 -12.09
CA PRO A 41 -2.91 -1.96 -13.38
C PRO A 41 -4.32 -2.23 -13.86
N ILE A 42 -4.58 -1.94 -15.14
CA ILE A 42 -5.80 -2.44 -15.79
C ILE A 42 -5.77 -3.96 -15.62
N THR A 43 -6.70 -4.50 -14.84
CA THR A 43 -6.72 -5.93 -14.48
C THR A 43 -6.57 -6.82 -15.73
N ASP A 44 -7.19 -6.43 -16.83
CA ASP A 44 -7.14 -7.16 -18.11
C ASP A 44 -5.80 -7.03 -18.86
N SER A 45 -4.99 -5.99 -18.62
CA SER A 45 -3.66 -5.85 -19.22
C SER A 45 -2.65 -6.83 -18.65
N LEU A 46 -2.90 -7.37 -17.44
CA LEU A 46 -2.09 -8.40 -16.79
C LEU A 46 -2.49 -9.82 -17.20
N VAL A 47 -3.75 -10.04 -17.62
CA VAL A 47 -4.30 -11.39 -17.87
C VAL A 47 -3.58 -12.09 -19.02
N ARG A 48 -3.49 -11.43 -20.19
CA ARG A 48 -2.88 -12.01 -21.39
C ARG A 48 -1.39 -12.31 -21.23
N PRO A 49 -0.54 -11.38 -20.76
CA PRO A 49 0.89 -11.65 -20.61
C PRO A 49 1.18 -12.70 -19.54
N VAL A 50 0.51 -12.64 -18.38
CA VAL A 50 0.71 -13.63 -17.32
C VAL A 50 0.17 -14.99 -17.76
N GLY A 51 -1.03 -15.08 -18.34
CA GLY A 51 -1.58 -16.34 -18.85
C GLY A 51 -0.71 -16.99 -19.94
N SER A 52 -0.09 -16.17 -20.80
CA SER A 52 0.84 -16.66 -21.83
C SER A 52 2.12 -17.24 -21.21
N LEU A 53 2.64 -16.60 -20.16
CA LEU A 53 3.76 -17.12 -19.38
C LEU A 53 3.36 -18.39 -18.61
N SER A 54 2.14 -18.47 -18.07
CA SER A 54 1.63 -19.66 -17.37
C SER A 54 1.58 -20.86 -18.28
N GLN A 55 1.10 -20.66 -19.51
CA GLN A 55 1.02 -21.72 -20.51
C GLN A 55 2.39 -22.14 -21.02
N LYS A 56 3.32 -21.19 -21.18
CA LYS A 56 4.69 -21.46 -21.65
C LYS A 56 5.52 -22.17 -20.56
N TYR A 57 5.31 -21.82 -19.30
CA TYR A 57 6.07 -22.35 -18.16
C TYR A 57 5.14 -22.80 -17.00
N PRO A 58 4.31 -23.84 -17.21
CA PRO A 58 3.25 -24.25 -16.28
C PRO A 58 3.74 -24.77 -14.92
N ARG A 59 5.04 -24.97 -14.76
CA ARG A 59 5.68 -25.42 -13.51
C ARG A 59 6.54 -24.35 -12.86
N GLU A 60 6.64 -23.15 -13.47
CA GLU A 60 7.69 -22.20 -13.15
C GLU A 60 7.24 -20.82 -12.69
N ILE A 61 5.97 -20.41 -12.82
CA ILE A 61 5.58 -19.09 -12.30
C ILE A 61 5.73 -19.07 -10.79
N THR A 62 6.55 -18.16 -10.28
CA THR A 62 6.88 -18.17 -8.85
C THR A 62 6.59 -16.86 -8.13
N VAL A 63 6.58 -15.68 -8.75
CA VAL A 63 6.13 -14.46 -8.06
C VAL A 63 5.54 -13.44 -9.05
N LEU A 64 4.38 -12.87 -8.74
CA LEU A 64 3.79 -11.66 -9.32
C LEU A 64 4.02 -10.48 -8.36
N ALA A 65 5.02 -9.63 -8.59
CA ALA A 65 5.18 -8.42 -7.77
C ALA A 65 4.23 -7.33 -8.28
N VAL A 66 3.44 -6.70 -7.41
CA VAL A 66 2.45 -5.66 -7.79
C VAL A 66 2.59 -4.39 -6.95
N SER A 67 2.08 -3.28 -7.50
CA SER A 67 1.98 -2.00 -6.79
C SER A 67 1.22 -2.16 -5.47
N PRO A 68 1.71 -1.54 -4.36
CA PRO A 68 0.97 -1.41 -3.11
C PRO A 68 -0.42 -0.75 -3.26
N GLN A 69 -0.69 -0.06 -4.37
CA GLN A 69 -1.96 0.62 -4.63
C GLN A 69 -2.98 -0.28 -5.34
N MET A 70 -2.53 -1.41 -5.90
CA MET A 70 -3.43 -2.34 -6.55
C MET A 70 -4.47 -2.83 -5.55
N SER A 71 -5.75 -2.58 -5.84
CA SER A 71 -6.80 -3.06 -4.96
C SER A 71 -6.78 -4.59 -4.90
N ALA A 72 -7.02 -5.16 -3.72
CA ALA A 72 -7.07 -6.62 -3.65
C ALA A 72 -8.19 -7.20 -4.52
N GLN A 73 -9.30 -6.48 -4.71
CA GLN A 73 -10.33 -6.88 -5.66
C GLN A 73 -9.76 -7.04 -7.08
N ASN A 74 -8.92 -6.11 -7.54
CA ASN A 74 -8.23 -6.23 -8.82
C ASN A 74 -7.23 -7.39 -8.79
N LYS A 75 -6.42 -7.53 -7.72
CA LYS A 75 -5.50 -8.67 -7.52
C LYS A 75 -6.22 -10.01 -7.67
N TYR A 76 -7.31 -10.22 -6.94
CA TYR A 76 -8.12 -11.44 -6.97
C TYR A 76 -8.90 -11.62 -8.28
N ARG A 77 -9.24 -10.56 -9.01
CA ARG A 77 -9.88 -10.67 -10.33
C ARG A 77 -8.93 -11.18 -11.41
N ILE A 78 -7.62 -11.03 -11.23
CA ILE A 78 -6.62 -11.55 -12.16
C ILE A 78 -6.48 -13.05 -11.97
N LEU A 79 -6.33 -13.53 -10.72
CA LEU A 79 -5.93 -14.92 -10.43
C LEU A 79 -6.76 -15.96 -11.23
N PRO A 80 -8.11 -15.94 -11.23
CA PRO A 80 -8.89 -16.93 -11.97
C PRO A 80 -8.74 -16.83 -13.49
N LYS A 81 -8.38 -15.65 -14.01
CA LYS A 81 -8.22 -15.41 -15.45
C LYS A 81 -6.86 -15.88 -15.98
N ILE A 82 -5.92 -16.19 -15.08
CA ILE A 82 -4.56 -16.67 -15.40
C ILE A 82 -4.34 -18.11 -14.91
N ASP A 83 -5.43 -18.81 -14.59
CA ASP A 83 -5.47 -20.17 -14.04
C ASP A 83 -4.76 -20.33 -12.68
N PHE A 84 -4.77 -19.26 -11.86
CA PHE A 84 -4.31 -19.26 -10.47
C PHE A 84 -5.49 -19.19 -9.49
N THR A 85 -5.34 -19.82 -8.34
CA THR A 85 -6.29 -19.85 -7.22
C THR A 85 -5.98 -18.76 -6.18
N THR A 86 -6.90 -18.52 -5.25
CA THR A 86 -6.74 -17.51 -4.18
C THR A 86 -5.58 -17.79 -3.22
N ASP A 87 -5.11 -19.04 -3.18
CA ASP A 87 -4.03 -19.52 -2.30
C ASP A 87 -2.65 -19.49 -2.96
N ASP A 88 -2.56 -18.94 -4.16
CA ASP A 88 -1.32 -18.91 -4.93
C ASP A 88 -0.42 -17.77 -4.44
N ARG A 89 0.50 -18.15 -3.54
CA ARG A 89 1.48 -17.37 -2.75
C ARG A 89 2.51 -16.58 -3.56
N PHE A 90 2.25 -16.41 -4.84
CA PHE A 90 3.15 -15.78 -5.79
C PHE A 90 2.97 -14.26 -5.78
N THR A 91 1.84 -13.71 -5.33
CA THR A 91 1.65 -12.25 -5.43
C THR A 91 2.17 -11.48 -4.22
N VAL A 92 3.30 -10.78 -4.36
CA VAL A 92 3.93 -9.93 -3.32
C VAL A 92 3.78 -8.45 -3.66
N ASN A 93 3.72 -7.57 -2.66
CA ASN A 93 3.79 -6.12 -2.93
C ASN A 93 5.25 -5.65 -3.06
N TYR A 94 5.46 -4.49 -3.66
CA TYR A 94 6.81 -3.94 -3.89
C TYR A 94 7.60 -3.62 -2.61
N ILE A 95 6.92 -3.27 -1.50
CA ILE A 95 7.59 -2.97 -0.22
C ILE A 95 8.17 -4.24 0.41
N ASP A 96 7.38 -5.33 0.43
CA ASP A 96 7.79 -6.63 0.93
C ASP A 96 8.91 -7.23 0.07
N ALA A 97 8.79 -7.11 -1.26
CA ALA A 97 9.85 -7.51 -2.18
C ALA A 97 11.17 -6.76 -1.91
N TYR A 98 11.10 -5.43 -1.73
CA TYR A 98 12.27 -4.62 -1.44
C TYR A 98 12.90 -5.01 -0.10
N ILE A 99 12.14 -5.09 0.98
CA ILE A 99 12.65 -5.42 2.33
C ILE A 99 13.21 -6.84 2.39
N GLY A 100 12.52 -7.80 1.78
CA GLY A 100 12.93 -9.19 1.77
C GLY A 100 14.15 -9.46 0.88
N GLY A 101 14.24 -8.78 -0.27
CA GLY A 101 15.37 -8.86 -1.19
C GLY A 101 16.57 -8.00 -0.80
N SER A 102 16.41 -7.10 0.18
CA SER A 102 17.46 -6.21 0.67
C SER A 102 17.99 -6.69 2.03
N GLN A 103 19.30 -6.55 2.25
CA GLN A 103 19.94 -6.91 3.53
C GLN A 103 19.74 -5.82 4.60
N ILE A 104 18.52 -5.29 4.75
CA ILE A 104 18.24 -4.22 5.69
C ILE A 104 18.32 -4.77 7.12
N ALA A 105 18.93 -4.01 8.02
CA ALA A 105 19.04 -4.38 9.43
C ALA A 105 17.65 -4.42 10.11
N LYS A 106 17.52 -5.24 11.15
CA LYS A 106 16.29 -5.34 11.97
C LYS A 106 16.02 -4.04 12.74
N GLY A 107 14.76 -3.67 12.87
CA GLY A 107 14.32 -2.53 13.70
C GLY A 107 14.57 -1.17 13.07
N VAL A 108 14.91 -1.15 11.78
CA VAL A 108 15.11 0.08 11.01
C VAL A 108 13.77 0.49 10.41
N SER A 109 13.43 1.77 10.56
CA SER A 109 12.27 2.34 9.86
C SER A 109 12.71 2.88 8.49
N LEU A 110 11.85 2.69 7.50
CA LEU A 110 12.04 3.12 6.12
C LEU A 110 10.78 3.88 5.69
N LEU A 111 10.97 4.96 4.93
CA LEU A 111 9.88 5.70 4.31
C LEU A 111 9.81 5.32 2.83
N PHE A 112 8.73 4.66 2.41
CA PHE A 112 8.46 4.35 1.02
C PHE A 112 7.55 5.41 0.43
N ILE A 113 7.87 5.89 -0.77
CA ILE A 113 7.09 6.88 -1.50
C ILE A 113 6.76 6.31 -2.88
N GLU A 114 5.50 6.37 -3.26
CA GLU A 114 4.98 5.93 -4.56
C GLU A 114 4.07 7.03 -5.12
N ALA A 115 4.12 7.25 -6.43
CA ALA A 115 3.29 8.27 -7.08
C ALA A 115 2.66 7.73 -8.36
N THR A 116 1.38 8.01 -8.53
CA THR A 116 0.70 7.97 -9.82
C THR A 116 0.61 9.40 -10.37
N PRO A 117 0.16 9.61 -11.61
CA PRO A 117 -0.11 10.96 -12.12
C PRO A 117 -1.10 11.77 -11.28
N THR A 118 -1.97 11.11 -10.50
CA THR A 118 -3.06 11.77 -9.75
C THR A 118 -3.03 11.54 -8.23
N ILE A 119 -2.14 10.70 -7.71
CA ILE A 119 -2.12 10.31 -6.29
C ILE A 119 -0.67 10.10 -5.84
N PHE A 120 -0.29 10.70 -4.72
CA PHE A 120 0.91 10.35 -3.96
C PHE A 120 0.56 9.47 -2.77
N ASN A 121 1.37 8.44 -2.54
CA ASN A 121 1.27 7.55 -1.40
C ASN A 121 2.61 7.46 -0.68
N ALA A 122 2.56 7.50 0.65
CA ALA A 122 3.70 7.31 1.53
C ALA A 122 3.40 6.18 2.51
N GLN A 123 4.37 5.32 2.79
CA GLN A 123 4.26 4.30 3.83
C GLN A 123 5.54 4.27 4.67
N ILE A 124 5.39 4.41 5.98
CA ILE A 124 6.48 4.19 6.93
C ILE A 124 6.36 2.76 7.43
N VAL A 125 7.41 1.98 7.25
CA VAL A 125 7.47 0.59 7.69
C VAL A 125 8.74 0.35 8.51
N THR A 126 8.65 -0.51 9.50
CA THR A 126 9.79 -0.98 10.30
C THR A 126 10.10 -2.41 9.94
N THR A 127 11.37 -2.71 9.76
CA THR A 127 11.82 -4.07 9.44
C THR A 127 11.81 -4.95 10.70
N THR A 128 11.31 -6.16 10.56
CA THR A 128 11.40 -7.20 11.59
C THR A 128 12.05 -8.45 11.02
N ILE A 129 12.56 -9.33 11.88
CA ILE A 129 13.05 -10.65 11.49
C ILE A 129 12.13 -11.68 12.12
N GLN A 130 11.52 -12.52 11.30
CA GLN A 130 10.69 -13.66 11.70
C GLN A 130 11.30 -14.93 11.08
N GLY A 131 11.97 -15.75 11.90
CA GLY A 131 12.76 -16.88 11.38
C GLY A 131 13.94 -16.38 10.53
N SER A 132 14.08 -16.91 9.32
CA SER A 132 15.03 -16.47 8.29
C SER A 132 14.59 -15.18 7.58
N LYS A 133 13.31 -14.81 7.67
CA LYS A 133 12.69 -13.79 6.81
C LYS A 133 12.73 -12.39 7.42
N ARG A 134 13.01 -11.41 6.56
CA ARG A 134 12.75 -10.00 6.83
C ARG A 134 11.32 -9.69 6.47
N ALA A 135 10.57 -9.10 7.39
CA ALA A 135 9.18 -8.72 7.17
C ALA A 135 9.01 -7.21 7.39
N ALA A 136 8.13 -6.60 6.59
CA ALA A 136 7.72 -5.22 6.76
C ALA A 136 6.64 -5.12 7.85
N PHE A 137 6.82 -4.21 8.78
CA PHE A 137 5.81 -3.86 9.76
C PHE A 137 5.33 -2.43 9.53
N PRO A 138 4.10 -2.20 9.05
CA PRO A 138 3.56 -0.85 8.84
C PRO A 138 3.47 -0.07 10.15
N LEU A 139 3.89 1.19 10.13
CA LEU A 139 3.64 2.13 11.21
C LEU A 139 2.62 3.19 10.81
N TYR A 140 2.66 3.61 9.55
CA TYR A 140 1.85 4.70 9.03
C TYR A 140 1.76 4.62 7.52
N ALA A 141 0.61 5.03 6.99
CA ALA A 141 0.45 5.22 5.57
C ALA A 141 -0.36 6.50 5.27
N GLU A 142 0.05 7.25 4.24
CA GLU A 142 -0.58 8.50 3.84
C GLU A 142 -0.87 8.49 2.33
N ALA A 143 -2.04 8.97 1.94
CA ALA A 143 -2.45 9.13 0.55
C ALA A 143 -2.93 10.56 0.28
N ARG A 144 -2.54 11.14 -0.86
CA ARG A 144 -2.95 12.50 -1.26
C ARG A 144 -3.18 12.61 -2.77
N SER A 145 -4.26 13.24 -3.18
CA SER A 145 -4.50 13.59 -4.59
C SER A 145 -3.51 14.70 -5.07
N SER A 146 -3.05 14.63 -6.33
CA SER A 146 -1.75 15.12 -6.82
C SER A 146 -1.53 16.64 -6.98
N THR A 147 -2.06 17.49 -6.10
CA THR A 147 -1.89 18.95 -6.24
C THR A 147 -0.71 19.57 -5.51
N VAL A 148 -0.01 18.83 -4.62
CA VAL A 148 1.17 19.34 -3.91
C VAL A 148 2.49 18.87 -4.51
N PRO A 149 3.58 19.64 -4.38
CA PRO A 149 4.90 19.17 -4.74
C PRO A 149 5.28 17.90 -3.96
N LEU A 150 5.88 16.92 -4.64
CA LEU A 150 6.33 15.66 -4.04
C LEU A 150 7.19 15.87 -2.79
N ALA A 151 8.12 16.83 -2.82
CA ALA A 151 8.97 17.14 -1.66
C ALA A 151 8.17 17.60 -0.44
N GLU A 152 7.09 18.36 -0.64
CA GLU A 152 6.21 18.78 0.47
C GLU A 152 5.48 17.58 1.07
N PHE A 153 4.97 16.68 0.22
CA PHE A 153 4.32 15.44 0.65
C PHE A 153 5.27 14.52 1.42
N VAL A 154 6.50 14.34 0.91
CA VAL A 154 7.56 13.59 1.62
C VAL A 154 7.87 14.23 2.97
N GLY A 155 7.98 15.56 3.03
CA GLY A 155 8.21 16.31 4.26
C GLY A 155 7.07 16.12 5.27
N GLN A 156 5.81 16.09 4.81
CA GLN A 156 4.64 15.81 5.66
C GLN A 156 4.73 14.42 6.29
N ALA A 157 4.94 13.37 5.49
CA ALA A 157 5.09 12.01 5.98
C ALA A 157 6.31 11.86 6.93
N PHE A 158 7.44 12.48 6.58
CA PHE A 158 8.63 12.48 7.42
C PHE A 158 8.42 13.22 8.75
N SER A 159 7.73 14.36 8.73
CA SER A 159 7.42 15.12 9.94
C SER A 159 6.54 14.35 10.93
N TRP A 160 5.63 13.51 10.43
CA TRP A 160 4.81 12.62 11.27
C TRP A 160 5.68 11.65 12.09
N SER A 161 6.79 11.21 11.52
CA SER A 161 7.70 10.23 12.14
C SER A 161 8.56 10.81 13.28
N GLN A 162 8.86 12.11 13.24
CA GLN A 162 9.74 12.80 14.18
C GLN A 162 9.29 12.74 15.64
N PRO A 163 8.06 13.17 16.00
CA PRO A 163 7.59 13.10 17.39
C PRO A 163 7.44 11.65 17.89
N ARG A 164 7.41 10.66 16.99
CA ARG A 164 7.28 9.22 17.30
C ARG A 164 8.63 8.52 17.41
N LYS A 165 9.74 9.25 17.24
CA LYS A 165 11.11 8.72 17.29
C LYS A 165 11.33 7.53 16.34
N CYS A 166 10.62 7.51 15.22
CA CYS A 166 10.89 6.53 14.17
C CYS A 166 12.24 6.88 13.55
N ASN A 167 13.23 5.99 13.69
CA ASN A 167 14.54 6.20 13.09
C ASN A 167 14.48 5.85 11.60
N ILE A 168 13.99 6.80 10.79
CA ILE A 168 13.95 6.67 9.34
C ILE A 168 15.37 6.86 8.80
N SER A 169 16.02 5.76 8.45
CA SER A 169 17.37 5.78 7.90
C SER A 169 17.40 5.91 6.38
N GLN A 170 16.30 5.54 5.72
CA GLN A 170 16.18 5.62 4.27
C GLN A 170 14.78 6.07 3.84
N CYS A 171 14.77 6.93 2.83
CA CYS A 171 13.59 7.27 2.04
C CYS A 171 13.72 6.60 0.67
N VAL A 172 12.86 5.63 0.39
CA VAL A 172 12.84 4.81 -0.81
C VAL A 172 11.76 5.34 -1.75
N LEU A 173 12.17 5.89 -2.89
CA LEU A 173 11.31 6.38 -3.94
C LEU A 173 11.06 5.23 -4.93
N LEU A 174 9.83 4.71 -4.94
CA LEU A 174 9.40 3.56 -5.74
C LEU A 174 8.94 4.03 -7.12
N ASP A 175 9.79 3.77 -8.12
CA ASP A 175 9.51 3.90 -9.55
C ASP A 175 8.92 5.26 -9.95
N LEU A 176 9.48 6.34 -9.40
CA LEU A 176 9.03 7.71 -9.69
C LEU A 176 9.63 8.23 -11.00
N HIS A 177 8.80 8.82 -11.88
CA HIS A 177 9.28 9.42 -13.12
C HIS A 177 10.34 10.52 -12.85
N PRO A 178 11.48 10.55 -13.58
CA PRO A 178 12.56 11.53 -13.38
C PRO A 178 12.10 13.00 -13.38
N GLU A 179 11.08 13.32 -14.16
CA GLU A 179 10.53 14.68 -14.29
C GLU A 179 9.84 15.17 -13.00
N ASN A 180 9.36 14.24 -12.16
CA ASN A 180 8.72 14.54 -10.88
C ASN A 180 9.74 14.58 -9.72
N LEU A 181 11.01 14.28 -9.98
CA LEU A 181 12.04 14.05 -8.98
C LEU A 181 12.95 15.29 -8.82
N ASN A 182 12.59 16.17 -7.89
CA ASN A 182 13.55 17.14 -7.34
C ASN A 182 14.24 16.56 -6.10
N LEU A 183 15.28 15.73 -6.34
CA LEU A 183 16.02 15.06 -5.27
C LEU A 183 16.65 16.02 -4.26
N SER A 184 17.09 17.20 -4.70
CA SER A 184 17.60 18.23 -3.79
C SER A 184 16.54 18.72 -2.82
N ALA A 185 15.33 19.02 -3.30
CA ALA A 185 14.22 19.44 -2.44
C ALA A 185 13.79 18.32 -1.48
N ILE A 186 13.76 17.07 -1.97
CA ILE A 186 13.46 15.90 -1.11
C ILE A 186 14.52 15.75 -0.01
N LYS A 187 15.82 15.87 -0.32
CA LYS A 187 16.88 15.79 0.69
C LYS A 187 16.82 16.93 1.71
N GLN A 188 16.33 18.11 1.33
CA GLN A 188 16.19 19.25 2.24
C GLN A 188 15.08 19.08 3.28
N VAL A 189 14.03 18.30 2.97
CA VAL A 189 12.93 18.04 3.92
C VAL A 189 13.18 16.84 4.82
N LEU A 190 14.18 16.02 4.50
CA LEU A 190 14.60 14.87 5.29
C LEU A 190 15.76 15.24 6.24
N ASN A 191 16.01 14.40 7.24
CA ASN A 191 17.22 14.53 8.07
C ASN A 191 18.47 14.30 7.19
N PRO A 192 19.55 15.09 7.35
CA PRO A 192 20.83 14.88 6.66
C PRO A 192 21.35 13.44 6.64
N ASP A 193 21.10 12.67 7.70
CA ASP A 193 21.54 11.26 7.82
C ASP A 193 20.61 10.27 7.09
N CYS A 194 19.44 10.73 6.62
CA CYS A 194 18.49 9.90 5.90
C CYS A 194 18.91 9.77 4.43
N THR A 195 19.20 8.54 4.01
CA THR A 195 19.60 8.26 2.63
C THR A 195 18.38 8.23 1.72
N VAL A 196 18.41 8.99 0.63
CA VAL A 196 17.38 8.89 -0.42
C VAL A 196 17.82 7.85 -1.45
N VAL A 197 17.02 6.81 -1.62
CA VAL A 197 17.22 5.71 -2.56
C VAL A 197 16.12 5.77 -3.61
N THR A 198 16.48 5.85 -4.88
CA THR A 198 15.51 5.70 -5.97
C THR A 198 15.61 4.27 -6.49
N ILE A 199 14.47 3.58 -6.55
CA ILE A 199 14.39 2.20 -7.02
C ILE A 199 13.51 2.20 -8.27
N THR A 200 14.05 1.73 -9.39
CA THR A 200 13.30 1.57 -10.64
C THR A 200 12.47 0.28 -10.62
N GLY A 201 11.54 0.14 -11.56
CA GLY A 201 10.84 -1.14 -11.78
C GLY A 201 11.80 -2.33 -11.99
N ALA A 202 12.97 -2.13 -12.61
CA ALA A 202 13.99 -3.17 -12.78
C ALA A 202 14.70 -3.52 -11.47
N ASP A 203 14.95 -2.55 -10.59
CA ASP A 203 15.54 -2.82 -9.28
C ASP A 203 14.54 -3.57 -8.39
N LEU A 204 13.27 -3.16 -8.39
CA LEU A 204 12.18 -3.89 -7.74
C LEU A 204 12.07 -5.32 -8.24
N ALA A 205 12.24 -5.53 -9.55
CA ALA A 205 12.27 -6.84 -10.15
C ALA A 205 13.33 -7.76 -9.54
N GLN A 206 14.55 -7.24 -9.44
CA GLN A 206 15.68 -7.96 -8.86
C GLN A 206 15.47 -8.25 -7.38
N HIS A 207 14.91 -7.31 -6.61
CA HIS A 207 14.60 -7.52 -5.21
C HIS A 207 13.52 -8.58 -5.01
N ALA A 208 12.45 -8.55 -5.81
CA ALA A 208 11.40 -9.57 -5.80
C ALA A 208 11.96 -10.95 -6.16
N ALA A 209 12.85 -11.02 -7.16
CA ALA A 209 13.53 -12.26 -7.53
C ALA A 209 14.40 -12.77 -6.38
N ARG A 210 15.25 -11.92 -5.79
CA ARG A 210 16.06 -12.28 -4.62
C ARG A 210 15.19 -12.77 -3.47
N TYR A 211 14.10 -12.08 -3.16
CA TYR A 211 13.16 -12.50 -2.14
C TYR A 211 12.58 -13.91 -2.42
N ALA A 212 12.18 -14.18 -3.67
CA ALA A 212 11.67 -15.48 -4.08
C ALA A 212 12.72 -16.60 -4.00
N PHE A 213 13.99 -16.31 -4.31
CA PHE A 213 15.07 -17.31 -4.34
C PHE A 213 15.79 -17.52 -3.01
N ILE A 214 15.75 -16.53 -2.12
CA ILE A 214 16.34 -16.65 -0.77
C ILE A 214 15.63 -17.73 0.04
N ASP A 215 14.39 -18.13 -0.32
CA ASP A 215 13.65 -19.14 0.44
C ASP A 215 12.71 -20.03 -0.41
N LEU A 216 13.24 -20.69 -1.45
CA LEU A 216 12.48 -21.66 -2.27
C LEU A 216 11.88 -22.83 -1.48
N GLN A 217 12.43 -23.17 -0.30
CA GLN A 217 11.88 -24.20 0.58
C GLN A 217 10.77 -23.68 1.51
N GLU A 218 10.84 -22.43 1.98
CA GLU A 218 9.81 -21.84 2.86
C GLU A 218 8.66 -21.11 2.13
N LEU A 219 8.70 -20.97 0.80
CA LEU A 219 7.48 -20.70 0.01
C LEU A 219 6.48 -21.87 0.13
N ARG A 220 6.98 -23.05 0.52
CA ARG A 220 6.17 -24.18 1.01
C ARG A 220 6.03 -24.05 2.52
N GLN A 221 5.18 -23.15 2.99
CA GLN A 221 4.64 -23.33 4.32
C GLN A 221 3.47 -24.31 4.27
N GLU A 222 3.43 -25.21 5.25
CA GLU A 222 2.38 -26.20 5.43
C GLU A 222 1.00 -25.52 5.37
N GLU A 223 0.02 -26.29 4.89
CA GLU A 223 -1.38 -25.93 5.04
C GLU A 223 -1.56 -25.51 6.51
N ASP A 224 -1.94 -24.26 6.76
CA ASP A 224 -2.52 -23.92 8.05
C ASP A 224 -3.85 -24.68 8.10
N ASP A 225 -3.74 -25.93 8.56
CA ASP A 225 -4.76 -26.59 9.35
C ASP A 225 -5.08 -25.66 10.54
N ASP A 226 -6.38 -25.46 10.77
CA ASP A 226 -7.05 -24.75 11.88
C ASP A 226 -7.72 -23.41 11.47
N GLY A 227 -9.03 -23.23 11.59
CA GLY A 227 -10.05 -24.03 12.24
C GLY A 227 -11.39 -23.29 12.24
N LEU A 228 -12.43 -23.98 12.71
CA LEU A 228 -13.80 -23.51 12.89
C LEU A 228 -13.90 -22.35 13.93
N GLY A 229 -13.42 -21.16 13.57
CA GLY A 229 -13.47 -19.95 14.40
C GLY A 229 -14.18 -18.79 13.71
N ILE A 230 -14.95 -18.02 14.48
CA ILE A 230 -15.47 -16.72 14.03
C ILE A 230 -14.38 -15.69 14.24
N TYR A 231 -13.86 -15.14 13.16
CA TYR A 231 -12.87 -14.07 13.21
C TYR A 231 -13.53 -12.73 13.49
N VAL A 232 -12.90 -11.94 14.36
CA VAL A 232 -13.42 -10.64 14.76
C VAL A 232 -12.34 -9.56 14.78
N ALA A 233 -12.72 -8.31 14.58
CA ALA A 233 -11.82 -7.15 14.61
C ALA A 233 -11.16 -7.00 16.00
N GLY A 234 -9.82 -7.05 16.03
CA GLY A 234 -9.03 -6.98 17.27
C GLY A 234 -9.10 -5.63 17.99
N ALA A 235 -9.37 -4.54 17.26
CA ALA A 235 -9.57 -3.19 17.77
C ALA A 235 -10.59 -2.46 16.88
N PRO A 236 -11.36 -1.50 17.42
CA PRO A 236 -12.22 -0.67 16.59
C PRO A 236 -11.40 0.26 15.70
N ILE A 237 -11.94 0.58 14.53
CA ILE A 237 -11.38 1.56 13.59
C ILE A 237 -12.26 2.80 13.63
N TRP A 238 -11.63 3.94 13.86
CA TRP A 238 -12.26 5.26 13.87
C TRP A 238 -11.68 6.13 12.77
N PHE A 239 -12.43 7.16 12.37
CA PHE A 239 -11.93 8.20 11.48
C PHE A 239 -12.25 9.59 12.03
N SER A 240 -11.39 10.57 11.77
CA SER A 240 -11.61 11.98 12.05
C SER A 240 -11.45 12.79 10.77
N VAL A 241 -12.31 13.81 10.60
CA VAL A 241 -12.30 14.70 9.44
C VAL A 241 -11.75 16.06 9.87
N ASN A 242 -10.71 16.55 9.21
CA ASN A 242 -10.10 17.86 9.45
C ASN A 242 -9.79 18.13 10.95
N LYS A 243 -9.30 17.10 11.66
CA LYS A 243 -9.02 17.12 13.12
C LYS A 243 -10.25 17.32 14.02
N GLY A 244 -11.44 17.01 13.51
CA GLY A 244 -12.69 17.00 14.27
C GLY A 244 -12.80 15.79 15.22
N PRO A 245 -13.94 15.65 15.91
CA PRO A 245 -14.21 14.48 16.74
C PRO A 245 -14.20 13.20 15.89
N ALA A 246 -13.64 12.12 16.44
CA ALA A 246 -13.61 10.83 15.78
C ALA A 246 -15.03 10.24 15.66
N ARG A 247 -15.28 9.53 14.56
CA ARG A 247 -16.48 8.74 14.32
C ARG A 247 -16.06 7.30 14.07
N GLN A 248 -16.81 6.37 14.63
CA GLN A 248 -16.47 4.96 14.51
C GLN A 248 -16.87 4.41 13.14
N LEU A 249 -15.98 3.61 12.55
CA LEU A 249 -16.16 2.97 11.25
C LEU A 249 -16.29 1.45 11.39
N ILE A 250 -15.42 0.83 12.18
CA ILE A 250 -15.48 -0.62 12.48
C ILE A 250 -15.55 -0.80 14.00
N TRP A 251 -16.45 -1.68 14.44
CA TRP A 251 -16.69 -1.97 15.84
C TRP A 251 -15.64 -2.93 16.41
N HIS A 252 -15.42 -2.83 17.73
CA HIS A 252 -14.60 -3.82 18.42
C HIS A 252 -15.31 -5.17 18.38
N LYS A 253 -14.56 -6.24 18.06
CA LYS A 253 -15.07 -7.61 17.88
C LYS A 253 -16.15 -7.74 16.80
N GLU A 254 -16.18 -6.83 15.83
CA GLU A 254 -17.01 -6.98 14.64
C GLU A 254 -16.57 -8.21 13.83
N VAL A 255 -17.52 -9.02 13.37
CA VAL A 255 -17.23 -10.25 12.63
C VAL A 255 -16.63 -9.91 11.27
N LEU A 256 -15.59 -10.62 10.87
CA LEU A 256 -14.86 -10.37 9.63
C LEU A 256 -15.14 -11.45 8.57
N PRO A 257 -15.10 -11.11 7.26
CA PRO A 257 -14.81 -9.78 6.69
C PRO A 257 -15.95 -8.78 6.84
N GLU A 258 -15.62 -7.50 6.91
CA GLU A 258 -16.59 -6.40 7.07
C GLU A 258 -16.30 -5.24 6.10
N THR A 259 -17.36 -4.61 5.63
CA THR A 259 -17.31 -3.45 4.73
C THR A 259 -18.20 -2.35 5.26
N ARG A 260 -17.64 -1.17 5.55
CA ARG A 260 -18.45 -0.03 5.98
C ARG A 260 -18.06 1.25 5.25
N ALA A 261 -19.09 1.97 4.80
CA ALA A 261 -19.00 3.34 4.34
C ALA A 261 -19.82 4.22 5.30
N VAL A 262 -19.25 5.35 5.72
CA VAL A 262 -19.95 6.33 6.56
C VAL A 262 -19.91 7.67 5.85
N PRO A 263 -21.08 8.24 5.50
CA PRO A 263 -21.12 9.57 4.93
C PRO A 263 -20.80 10.63 5.98
N PHE A 264 -20.17 11.70 5.53
CA PHE A 264 -19.91 12.89 6.33
C PHE A 264 -19.97 14.15 5.46
N THR A 265 -20.14 15.29 6.12
CA THR A 265 -20.20 16.61 5.48
C THR A 265 -19.11 17.51 6.04
N LEU A 266 -18.65 18.46 5.22
CA LEU A 266 -17.71 19.48 5.67
C LEU A 266 -18.49 20.58 6.39
N THR A 267 -18.06 20.89 7.62
CA THR A 267 -18.62 22.02 8.38
C THR A 267 -18.15 23.37 7.83
N ASP A 268 -16.99 23.38 7.17
CA ASP A 268 -16.41 24.56 6.51
C ASP A 268 -16.48 24.37 4.99
N THR A 269 -17.47 24.99 4.37
CA THR A 269 -17.70 24.93 2.92
C THR A 269 -16.72 25.79 2.12
N SER A 270 -15.83 26.54 2.78
CA SER A 270 -14.80 27.32 2.07
C SER A 270 -13.67 26.43 1.56
N LYS A 271 -13.32 25.37 2.30
CA LYS A 271 -12.26 24.42 1.97
C LYS A 271 -12.65 23.50 0.81
N THR A 272 -11.74 23.34 -0.13
CA THR A 272 -11.84 22.37 -1.24
C THR A 272 -11.09 21.08 -0.93
N ASP A 273 -10.33 21.05 0.17
CA ASP A 273 -9.50 19.92 0.55
C ASP A 273 -10.05 19.34 1.85
N VAL A 274 -10.10 18.01 1.91
CA VAL A 274 -10.51 17.26 3.09
C VAL A 274 -9.44 16.28 3.47
N THR A 275 -9.02 16.33 4.74
CA THR A 275 -8.15 15.33 5.34
C THR A 275 -8.98 14.45 6.25
N VAL A 276 -8.85 13.14 6.07
CA VAL A 276 -9.44 12.11 6.92
C VAL A 276 -8.32 11.28 7.52
N GLU A 277 -8.28 11.19 8.84
CA GLU A 277 -7.30 10.40 9.59
C GLU A 277 -8.00 9.20 10.21
N PHE A 278 -7.46 8.01 10.00
CA PHE A 278 -7.98 6.76 10.54
C PHE A 278 -7.11 6.30 11.71
N ALA A 279 -7.77 5.89 12.80
CA ALA A 279 -7.13 5.53 14.05
C ALA A 279 -7.67 4.22 14.63
N LEU A 280 -6.84 3.52 15.40
CA LEU A 280 -7.20 2.30 16.13
C LEU A 280 -7.52 2.57 17.58
N GLY A 281 -8.37 1.73 18.18
CA GLY A 281 -8.72 1.83 19.59
C GLY A 281 -9.87 2.80 19.86
N ASP A 282 -10.18 3.03 21.13
CA ASP A 282 -11.32 3.86 21.53
C ASP A 282 -10.91 5.33 21.69
N HIS A 283 -11.73 6.23 21.15
CA HIS A 283 -11.48 7.67 21.17
C HIS A 283 -12.73 8.43 21.59
N GLN A 284 -12.66 9.26 22.63
CA GLN A 284 -13.77 10.12 23.07
C GLN A 284 -13.75 11.53 22.45
N GLY A 285 -12.86 11.77 21.48
CA GLY A 285 -12.64 13.07 20.84
C GLY A 285 -11.80 12.91 19.58
N TYR A 286 -10.94 13.88 19.28
CA TYR A 286 -9.93 13.69 18.23
C TYR A 286 -8.97 12.56 18.62
N PRO A 287 -8.64 11.62 17.71
CA PRO A 287 -7.76 10.51 18.04
C PRO A 287 -6.39 10.99 18.49
N HIS A 288 -5.84 10.37 19.53
CA HIS A 288 -4.46 10.66 19.89
C HIS A 288 -3.55 10.24 18.74
N GLU A 289 -2.64 11.14 18.37
CA GLU A 289 -1.81 11.05 17.17
C GLU A 289 -1.08 9.70 17.00
N LYS A 290 -0.60 9.10 18.09
CA LYS A 290 0.06 7.79 18.09
C LYS A 290 -0.81 6.62 17.61
N PHE A 291 -2.13 6.75 17.65
CA PHE A 291 -3.07 5.72 17.21
C PHE A 291 -3.54 5.91 15.76
N ILE A 292 -3.19 7.04 15.14
CA ILE A 292 -3.45 7.30 13.73
C ILE A 292 -2.51 6.40 12.92
N PHE A 293 -3.09 5.47 12.18
CA PHE A 293 -2.34 4.54 11.33
C PHE A 293 -2.42 4.90 9.85
N ALA A 294 -3.42 5.72 9.47
CA ALA A 294 -3.63 6.12 8.10
C ALA A 294 -4.15 7.56 7.98
N LYS A 295 -3.74 8.25 6.93
CA LYS A 295 -4.22 9.61 6.60
C LYS A 295 -4.49 9.72 5.10
N ILE A 296 -5.66 10.21 4.74
CA ILE A 296 -6.06 10.38 3.34
C ILE A 296 -6.48 11.84 3.15
N THR A 297 -5.92 12.50 2.14
CA THR A 297 -6.30 13.86 1.76
C THR A 297 -6.85 13.88 0.33
N LEU A 298 -8.12 14.26 0.20
CA LEU A 298 -8.71 14.59 -1.11
C LEU A 298 -8.60 16.10 -1.32
N ASP A 299 -8.21 16.49 -2.52
CA ASP A 299 -8.24 17.87 -2.98
C ASP A 299 -9.42 18.09 -3.94
N ARG A 300 -9.74 19.36 -4.20
CA ARG A 300 -10.73 19.78 -5.21
C ARG A 300 -12.12 19.15 -5.03
N VAL A 301 -12.51 18.85 -3.80
CA VAL A 301 -13.84 18.34 -3.46
C VAL A 301 -14.89 19.34 -3.92
N SER A 302 -15.88 18.86 -4.66
CA SER A 302 -16.98 19.67 -5.18
C SER A 302 -17.89 20.14 -4.05
N LYS A 303 -18.46 21.34 -4.17
CA LYS A 303 -19.31 21.94 -3.12
C LYS A 303 -20.79 21.78 -3.47
N GLY A 304 -21.55 21.13 -2.60
CA GLY A 304 -23.00 21.15 -2.66
C GLY A 304 -23.68 20.10 -1.78
N ASN A 305 -24.98 19.93 -1.98
CA ASN A 305 -25.88 19.11 -1.14
C ASN A 305 -26.46 17.90 -1.91
N SER A 306 -26.02 17.65 -3.14
CA SER A 306 -26.46 16.46 -3.87
C SER A 306 -25.80 15.20 -3.32
N GLU A 307 -26.44 14.04 -3.51
CA GLU A 307 -25.85 12.75 -3.10
C GLU A 307 -24.51 12.48 -3.81
N ASP A 308 -24.34 13.01 -5.03
CA ASP A 308 -23.09 12.94 -5.80
C ASP A 308 -21.96 13.83 -5.24
N GLU A 309 -22.28 14.75 -4.32
CA GLU A 309 -21.32 15.63 -3.65
C GLU A 309 -21.03 15.19 -2.21
N GLN A 310 -21.70 14.14 -1.72
CA GLN A 310 -21.49 13.60 -0.38
C GLN A 310 -20.12 12.92 -0.28
N LEU A 311 -19.38 13.25 0.78
CA LEU A 311 -18.12 12.59 1.11
C LEU A 311 -18.39 11.33 1.93
N GLN A 312 -17.63 10.28 1.64
CA GLN A 312 -17.72 9.02 2.37
C GLN A 312 -16.33 8.60 2.86
N ALA A 313 -16.26 8.16 4.11
CA ALA A 313 -15.14 7.43 4.66
C ALA A 313 -15.47 5.94 4.60
N PHE A 314 -14.59 5.14 4.02
CA PHE A 314 -14.81 3.73 3.77
C PHE A 314 -13.70 2.89 4.36
N ALA A 315 -14.06 1.71 4.87
CA ALA A 315 -13.11 0.66 5.21
C ALA A 315 -13.63 -0.69 4.71
N PHE A 316 -12.71 -1.48 4.17
CA PHE A 316 -12.89 -2.93 3.99
C PHE A 316 -11.84 -3.64 4.85
N VAL A 317 -12.29 -4.61 5.62
CA VAL A 317 -11.50 -5.25 6.67
C VAL A 317 -11.70 -6.76 6.62
N SER A 318 -10.63 -7.54 6.53
CA SER A 318 -10.68 -9.00 6.45
C SER A 318 -9.46 -9.66 7.11
N MET A 319 -9.56 -10.96 7.38
CA MET A 319 -8.43 -11.78 7.85
C MET A 319 -7.34 -11.96 6.81
N GLY A 320 -7.68 -11.79 5.52
CA GLY A 320 -6.78 -12.00 4.40
C GLY A 320 -6.18 -10.69 3.89
N TRP A 321 -5.88 -10.69 2.60
CA TRP A 321 -5.37 -9.53 1.90
C TRP A 321 -6.50 -8.59 1.48
N GLY A 322 -6.16 -7.32 1.30
CA GLY A 322 -7.07 -6.33 0.73
C GLY A 322 -7.74 -5.39 1.68
N ASN A 323 -7.39 -5.47 2.96
CA ASN A 323 -7.74 -4.43 3.93
C ASN A 323 -7.43 -3.06 3.33
N CYS A 324 -8.38 -2.14 3.36
CA CYS A 324 -8.15 -0.79 2.85
C CYS A 324 -9.01 0.22 3.58
N VAL A 325 -8.55 1.46 3.55
CA VAL A 325 -9.37 2.64 3.86
C VAL A 325 -9.41 3.54 2.65
N GLU A 326 -10.54 4.18 2.43
CA GLU A 326 -10.76 5.02 1.26
C GLU A 326 -11.58 6.24 1.67
N VAL A 327 -11.31 7.36 1.00
CA VAL A 327 -12.17 8.54 1.04
C VAL A 327 -12.55 8.86 -0.38
N PHE A 328 -13.84 9.08 -0.62
CA PHE A 328 -14.33 9.44 -1.95
C PHE A 328 -15.51 10.41 -1.86
N GLN A 329 -15.76 11.13 -2.96
CA GLN A 329 -16.94 11.96 -3.17
C GLN A 329 -17.88 11.30 -4.20
N GLY A 330 -19.12 11.05 -3.79
CA GLY A 330 -20.17 10.48 -4.65
C GLY A 330 -21.09 9.51 -3.92
N ALA A 331 -22.23 9.17 -4.55
CA ALA A 331 -23.18 8.20 -4.02
C ALA A 331 -22.60 6.77 -4.03
N GLU A 332 -21.83 6.42 -5.06
CA GLU A 332 -21.26 5.09 -5.22
C GLU A 332 -19.73 5.13 -5.38
N ARG A 333 -19.04 4.23 -4.69
CA ARG A 333 -17.57 4.10 -4.69
C ARG A 333 -16.98 3.98 -6.11
N HIS A 334 -17.63 3.22 -6.98
CA HIS A 334 -17.07 2.87 -8.29
C HIS A 334 -17.27 3.95 -9.36
N THR A 335 -18.19 4.90 -9.13
CA THR A 335 -18.47 6.02 -10.02
C THR A 335 -17.87 7.34 -9.52
N ALA A 336 -17.35 7.36 -8.29
CA ALA A 336 -16.70 8.51 -7.67
C ALA A 336 -15.51 9.03 -8.50
N LYS A 337 -15.58 10.30 -8.90
CA LYS A 337 -14.52 10.98 -9.67
C LYS A 337 -13.33 11.41 -8.82
N ILE A 338 -13.58 11.73 -7.54
CA ILE A 338 -12.56 12.14 -6.58
C ILE A 338 -12.50 11.05 -5.52
N LYS A 339 -11.40 10.31 -5.51
CA LYS A 339 -11.16 9.24 -4.55
C LYS A 339 -9.67 9.07 -4.31
N ALA A 340 -9.34 8.67 -3.09
CA ALA A 340 -8.01 8.22 -2.73
C ALA A 340 -8.18 7.00 -1.83
N THR A 341 -7.49 5.93 -2.18
CA THR A 341 -7.52 4.66 -1.48
C THR A 341 -6.14 4.38 -0.92
N LEU A 342 -6.10 3.91 0.32
CA LEU A 342 -4.90 3.44 0.97
C LEU A 342 -5.08 1.96 1.29
N GLN A 343 -4.27 1.11 0.67
CA GLN A 343 -4.22 -0.31 1.01
C GLN A 343 -3.52 -0.46 2.37
N LEU A 344 -4.16 -1.22 3.24
CA LEU A 344 -3.63 -1.58 4.53
C LEU A 344 -3.06 -3.00 4.44
N PRO A 345 -1.91 -3.26 5.05
CA PRO A 345 -1.41 -4.62 5.23
C PRO A 345 -2.34 -5.45 6.13
N GLN A 346 -2.15 -6.77 6.12
CA GLN A 346 -3.02 -7.74 6.80
C GLN A 346 -3.40 -7.34 8.24
N LEU A 347 -4.64 -7.62 8.64
CA LEU A 347 -5.19 -7.19 9.92
C LEU A 347 -4.38 -7.63 11.16
N LEU A 348 -3.73 -8.79 11.10
CA LEU A 348 -2.86 -9.27 12.17
C LEU A 348 -1.69 -8.30 12.43
N SER A 349 -1.22 -7.59 11.40
CA SER A 349 -0.22 -6.52 11.54
C SER A 349 -0.80 -5.27 12.22
N ILE A 350 -2.06 -4.94 11.96
CA ILE A 350 -2.79 -3.80 12.55
C ILE A 350 -3.06 -4.04 14.05
N GLY A 351 -3.50 -5.24 14.42
CA GLY A 351 -3.67 -5.62 15.84
C GLY A 351 -2.35 -5.66 16.62
N ARG A 352 -1.26 -6.13 15.98
CA ARG A 352 0.10 -6.05 16.55
C ARG A 352 0.58 -4.59 16.67
N ALA A 353 0.21 -3.71 15.72
CA ALA A 353 0.54 -2.28 15.78
C ALA A 353 -0.15 -1.61 16.97
N TYR A 354 -1.43 -1.90 17.16
CA TYR A 354 -2.16 -1.45 18.35
C TYR A 354 -1.47 -1.90 19.66
N ASN A 355 -1.03 -3.16 19.75
CA ASN A 355 -0.31 -3.64 20.93
C ASN A 355 1.05 -2.96 21.12
N ALA A 356 1.79 -2.67 20.05
CA ALA A 356 3.04 -1.91 20.11
C ALA A 356 2.81 -0.46 20.56
N PHE A 357 1.73 0.19 20.08
CA PHE A 357 1.35 1.54 20.51
C PHE A 357 0.86 1.58 21.96
N LYS A 358 0.24 0.51 22.45
CA LYS A 358 -0.21 0.38 23.84
C LYS A 358 0.94 0.08 24.80
N ALA A 359 1.91 -0.74 24.40
CA ALA A 359 3.06 -1.13 25.23
C ALA A 359 4.01 0.05 25.57
N THR A 360 3.93 1.16 24.84
CA THR A 360 4.71 2.38 25.12
C THR A 360 4.04 3.31 26.14
N GLU A 361 2.92 2.89 26.76
CA GLU A 361 2.25 3.57 27.87
C GLU A 361 2.70 3.09 29.27
N SER A 362 3.45 1.98 29.33
CA SER A 362 4.11 1.47 30.55
C SER A 362 5.59 1.80 30.53
#